data_AF-A0A3S1HUT3-F1
#
_entry.id   AF-A0A3S1HUT3-F1
#
_cell.length_a   1.000
_cell.length_b   1.000
_cell.length_c   1.000
_cell.angle_alpha   90.00
_cell.angle_beta   90.00
_cell.angle_gamma   90.00
#
_symmetry.space_group_name_H-M   'P 1'
#
loop_
_entity.id
_entity.type
_entity.pdbx_description
1 polymer ?
#
loop_
_entity_poly.entity_id
_entity_poly.type
_entity_poly.pdbx_seq_one_letter_code
_entity_poly.pdbx_strand_id
1 'polypeptide(L)'
;MTFFERMMFLLGVMTLAKHKYYFAWILGDALNNAAGLGFSGYDAQGNPQFDLTDNVDVYGVEFSSSLKVNIDSWNKKTLIWLRRVVYDRAPVHNTLAVFACSALWHGFYPAYYISFGSGALMTIVARQVRRKIRPHFQTSSSLKFFYDVLTFTACRFANPYLAMPFLVLEFQACYLMFKSLYFYLHILTLVGFIVLLFVPTPRQGRPPSSRASADAGNPAIVQSDPATAQAVDSSQGAQLHSNDAAHVGTDGTAVVKRAALGTDSGKSNGIPATNGTIVGAMGEGQAGQG
;
A
#
# COMPACT_ATOMS: atom_id res chain seq x y z
N MET A 1 -20.97 -32.62 4.31
CA MET A 1 -20.76 -31.19 4.61
C MET A 1 -21.83 -30.33 3.96
N THR A 2 -22.54 -29.54 4.75
CA THR A 2 -23.46 -28.49 4.30
C THR A 2 -22.72 -27.36 3.56
N PHE A 3 -23.45 -26.46 2.89
CA PHE A 3 -22.84 -25.30 2.21
C PHE A 3 -22.04 -24.43 3.18
N PHE A 4 -22.62 -24.13 4.33
CA PHE A 4 -21.98 -23.29 5.36
C PHE A 4 -20.72 -23.97 5.93
N GLU A 5 -20.78 -25.28 6.21
CA GLU A 5 -19.60 -26.04 6.65
C GLU A 5 -18.45 -26.00 5.64
N ARG A 6 -18.75 -26.16 4.34
CA ARG A 6 -17.72 -26.06 3.28
C ARG A 6 -17.10 -24.66 3.26
N MET A 7 -17.91 -23.62 3.42
CA MET A 7 -17.44 -22.24 3.41
C MET A 7 -16.56 -21.92 4.63
N MET A 8 -16.95 -22.39 5.83
CA MET A 8 -16.14 -22.26 7.04
C MET A 8 -14.84 -23.08 6.96
N PHE A 9 -14.89 -24.27 6.35
CA PHE A 9 -13.70 -25.07 6.08
C PHE A 9 -12.72 -24.32 5.18
N LEU A 10 -13.19 -23.76 4.06
CA LEU A 10 -12.35 -22.93 3.17
C LEU A 10 -11.74 -21.73 3.91
N LEU A 11 -12.53 -21.06 4.74
CA LEU A 11 -12.06 -19.93 5.53
C LEU A 11 -10.95 -20.35 6.50
N GLY A 12 -11.12 -21.47 7.22
CA GLY A 12 -10.13 -22.01 8.14
C GLY A 12 -8.83 -22.40 7.43
N VAL A 13 -8.92 -23.20 6.37
CA VAL A 13 -7.75 -23.64 5.58
C VAL A 13 -6.99 -22.45 5.03
N MET A 14 -7.68 -21.48 4.40
CA MET A 14 -7.02 -20.31 3.84
C MET A 14 -6.40 -19.42 4.92
N THR A 15 -7.05 -19.27 6.07
CA THR A 15 -6.51 -18.51 7.19
C THR A 15 -5.18 -19.11 7.62
N LEU A 16 -5.12 -20.42 7.84
CA LEU A 16 -3.88 -21.11 8.22
C LEU A 16 -2.81 -21.01 7.13
N ALA A 17 -3.18 -21.27 5.87
CA ALA A 17 -2.24 -21.26 4.75
C ALA A 17 -1.58 -19.89 4.52
N LYS A 18 -2.25 -18.78 4.86
CA LYS A 18 -1.68 -17.43 4.72
C LYS A 18 -0.62 -17.09 5.77
N HIS A 19 -0.65 -17.70 6.95
CA HIS A 19 0.25 -17.35 8.06
C HIS A 19 1.73 -17.55 7.70
N LYS A 20 2.05 -18.54 6.86
CA LYS A 20 3.44 -18.74 6.37
C LYS A 20 3.96 -17.52 5.60
N TYR A 21 3.08 -16.84 4.86
CA TYR A 21 3.43 -15.63 4.11
C TYR A 21 3.53 -14.43 5.05
N TYR A 22 2.61 -14.29 6.01
CA TYR A 22 2.71 -13.24 7.04
C TYR A 22 4.04 -13.34 7.79
N PHE A 23 4.40 -14.54 8.23
CA PHE A 23 5.67 -14.78 8.91
C PHE A 23 6.86 -14.36 8.03
N ALA A 24 6.94 -14.87 6.79
CA ALA A 24 8.05 -14.58 5.89
C ALA A 24 8.16 -13.08 5.56
N TRP A 25 7.05 -12.40 5.31
CA TRP A 25 7.04 -10.98 4.97
C TRP A 25 7.35 -10.09 6.17
N ILE A 26 6.74 -10.33 7.33
CA ILE A 26 7.03 -9.56 8.54
C ILE A 26 8.48 -9.74 8.97
N LEU A 27 9.02 -10.96 8.87
CA LEU A 27 10.43 -11.21 9.16
C LEU A 27 11.35 -10.48 8.18
N GLY A 28 11.02 -10.50 6.88
CA GLY A 28 11.74 -9.75 5.85
C GLY A 28 11.72 -8.24 6.14
N ASP A 29 10.58 -7.70 6.53
CA ASP A 29 10.43 -6.29 6.87
C ASP A 29 11.26 -5.92 8.11
N ALA A 30 11.25 -6.76 9.14
CA ALA A 30 12.07 -6.58 10.34
C ALA A 30 13.57 -6.56 10.03
N LEU A 31 14.05 -7.47 9.17
CA LEU A 31 15.46 -7.53 8.76
C LEU A 31 15.86 -6.30 7.94
N ASN A 32 15.01 -5.85 7.01
CA ASN A 32 15.27 -4.64 6.24
C ASN A 32 15.28 -3.39 7.13
N ASN A 33 14.39 -3.32 8.11
CA ASN A 33 14.38 -2.24 9.10
C ASN A 33 15.68 -2.25 9.93
N ALA A 34 16.14 -3.43 10.39
CA ALA A 34 17.39 -3.58 11.12
C ALA A 34 18.63 -3.19 10.29
N ALA A 35 18.58 -3.42 8.97
CA ALA A 35 19.62 -3.01 8.03
C ALA A 35 19.55 -1.52 7.62
N GLY A 36 18.57 -0.76 8.11
CA GLY A 36 18.38 0.65 7.77
C GLY A 36 17.70 0.91 6.41
N LEU A 37 17.17 -0.12 5.75
CA LEU A 37 16.51 -0.02 4.44
C LEU A 37 15.01 0.32 4.53
N GLY A 38 14.46 0.32 5.75
CA GLY A 38 13.04 0.48 6.01
C GLY A 38 12.51 1.90 6.20
N PHE A 39 13.41 2.88 6.36
CA PHE A 39 13.03 4.25 6.69
C PHE A 39 12.36 4.96 5.51
N SER A 40 11.16 5.50 5.71
CA SER A 40 10.38 6.19 4.67
C SER A 40 10.24 7.70 4.88
N GLY A 41 10.66 8.21 6.04
CA GLY A 41 10.56 9.63 6.39
C GLY A 41 9.96 9.83 7.78
N TYR A 42 9.38 11.02 8.00
CA TYR A 42 8.71 11.40 9.24
C TYR A 42 7.21 11.58 9.00
N ASP A 43 6.39 11.23 9.99
CA ASP A 43 4.95 11.53 9.96
C ASP A 43 4.68 13.03 10.20
N ALA A 44 3.39 13.41 10.16
CA ALA A 44 2.98 14.80 10.40
C ALA A 44 3.27 15.30 11.82
N GLN A 45 3.55 14.39 12.76
CA GLN A 45 3.88 14.64 14.14
C GLN A 45 5.40 14.61 14.40
N GLY A 46 6.21 14.35 13.36
CA GLY A 46 7.67 14.27 13.45
C GLY A 46 8.21 12.93 13.95
N ASN A 47 7.39 11.87 14.03
CA ASN A 47 7.87 10.53 14.38
C ASN A 47 8.46 9.82 13.16
N PRO A 48 9.58 9.08 13.31
CA PRO A 48 10.18 8.33 12.20
C PRO A 48 9.28 7.16 11.78
N GLN A 49 9.12 6.98 10.47
CA GLN A 49 8.34 5.90 9.88
C GLN A 49 9.26 4.86 9.21
N PHE A 50 8.94 3.59 9.44
CA PHE A 50 9.71 2.42 8.99
C PHE A 50 8.85 1.46 8.14
N ASP A 51 8.09 2.02 7.20
CA ASP A 51 7.17 1.29 6.32
C ASP A 51 7.66 1.21 4.85
N LEU A 52 8.89 1.67 4.56
CA LEU A 52 9.41 1.69 3.19
C LEU A 52 9.49 0.30 2.57
N THR A 53 9.79 -0.72 3.37
CA THR A 53 9.87 -2.13 2.95
C THR A 53 8.64 -2.95 3.25
N ASP A 54 7.63 -2.39 3.94
CA ASP A 54 6.40 -3.11 4.34
C ASP A 54 5.73 -3.82 3.15
N ASN A 55 5.63 -5.15 3.25
CA ASN A 55 5.05 -5.98 2.20
C ASN A 55 3.62 -6.47 2.51
N VAL A 56 3.15 -6.40 3.76
CA VAL A 56 1.81 -6.89 4.11
C VAL A 56 1.17 -6.12 5.26
N ASP A 57 -0.07 -5.69 5.03
CA ASP A 57 -0.92 -5.18 6.11
C ASP A 57 -1.90 -6.26 6.55
N VAL A 58 -1.54 -6.95 7.64
CA VAL A 58 -2.32 -8.08 8.18
C VAL A 58 -3.74 -7.65 8.54
N TYR A 59 -3.92 -6.47 9.13
CA TYR A 59 -5.23 -5.98 9.50
C TYR A 59 -6.08 -5.66 8.27
N GLY A 60 -5.50 -5.04 7.24
CA GLY A 60 -6.17 -4.83 5.97
C GLY A 60 -6.56 -6.14 5.28
N VAL A 61 -5.70 -7.16 5.30
CA VAL A 61 -6.03 -8.47 4.72
C VAL A 61 -7.13 -9.18 5.51
N GLU A 62 -7.11 -9.14 6.84
CA GLU A 62 -8.06 -9.89 7.65
C GLU A 62 -9.41 -9.16 7.83
N PHE A 63 -9.40 -7.82 7.87
CA PHE A 63 -10.55 -6.97 8.21
C PHE A 63 -11.05 -6.02 7.10
N SER A 64 -10.51 -6.13 5.89
CA SER A 64 -11.03 -5.37 4.73
C SER A 64 -12.53 -5.56 4.48
N SER A 65 -13.21 -4.45 4.20
CA SER A 65 -14.62 -4.42 3.73
C SER A 65 -14.75 -4.32 2.21
N SER A 66 -13.65 -4.50 1.47
CA SER A 66 -13.70 -4.54 0.01
C SER A 66 -12.55 -5.35 -0.56
N LEU A 67 -12.83 -6.05 -1.66
CA LEU A 67 -11.82 -6.86 -2.35
C LEU A 67 -10.62 -6.03 -2.81
N LYS A 68 -10.84 -4.75 -3.17
CA LYS A 68 -9.73 -3.86 -3.53
C LYS A 68 -8.80 -3.59 -2.34
N VAL A 69 -9.34 -3.22 -1.18
CA VAL A 69 -8.52 -3.01 0.02
C VAL A 69 -7.81 -4.30 0.41
N ASN A 70 -8.49 -5.45 0.30
CA ASN A 70 -7.88 -6.76 0.56
C ASN A 70 -6.65 -7.02 -0.31
N ILE A 71 -6.79 -6.83 -1.63
CA ILE A 71 -5.71 -7.02 -2.61
C ILE A 71 -4.60 -5.98 -2.39
N ASP A 72 -4.95 -4.73 -2.10
CA ASP A 72 -3.97 -3.66 -1.86
C ASP A 72 -3.15 -3.89 -0.57
N SER A 73 -3.68 -4.62 0.41
CA SER A 73 -3.00 -4.96 1.66
C SER A 73 -2.17 -6.25 1.58
N TRP A 74 -2.36 -7.08 0.54
CA TRP A 74 -1.64 -8.34 0.34
C TRP A 74 -0.50 -8.18 -0.67
N ASN A 75 0.73 -8.51 -0.27
CA ASN A 75 1.92 -8.49 -1.13
C ASN A 75 2.13 -7.12 -1.84
N LYS A 76 2.21 -6.08 -1.02
CA LYS A 76 2.23 -4.67 -1.45
C LYS A 76 3.36 -4.36 -2.43
N LYS A 77 4.56 -4.92 -2.24
CA LYS A 77 5.70 -4.64 -3.13
C LYS A 77 5.50 -5.25 -4.51
N THR A 78 4.97 -6.46 -4.60
CA THR A 78 4.59 -7.05 -5.90
C THR A 78 3.50 -6.21 -6.57
N LEU A 79 2.53 -5.70 -5.82
CA LEU A 79 1.50 -4.81 -6.39
C LEU A 79 2.10 -3.50 -6.93
N ILE A 80 3.03 -2.88 -6.20
CA ILE A 80 3.76 -1.67 -6.66
C ILE A 80 4.59 -1.98 -7.91
N TRP A 81 5.27 -3.13 -7.94
CA TRP A 81 6.01 -3.60 -9.11
C TRP A 81 5.10 -3.78 -10.32
N LEU A 82 4.00 -4.54 -10.20
CA LEU A 82 3.00 -4.75 -11.25
C LEU A 82 2.39 -3.42 -11.72
N ARG A 83 2.15 -2.49 -10.81
CA ARG A 83 1.64 -1.15 -11.15
C ARG A 83 2.60 -0.44 -12.08
N ARG A 84 3.88 -0.37 -11.69
CA ARG A 84 4.92 0.30 -12.48
C ARG A 84 5.10 -0.40 -13.82
N VAL A 85 5.35 -1.71 -13.81
CA VAL A 85 5.80 -2.45 -15.01
C VAL A 85 4.68 -2.79 -15.99
N VAL A 86 3.43 -2.94 -15.52
CA VAL A 86 2.30 -3.35 -16.35
C VAL A 86 1.21 -2.28 -16.36
N TYR A 87 0.67 -1.91 -15.20
CA TYR A 87 -0.53 -1.07 -15.13
C TYR A 87 -0.34 0.30 -15.79
N ASP A 88 0.76 0.99 -15.46
CA ASP A 88 1.04 2.34 -15.95
C ASP A 88 1.53 2.34 -17.41
N ARG A 89 1.93 1.17 -17.93
CA ARG A 89 2.46 0.97 -19.29
C ARG A 89 1.45 0.36 -20.27
N ALA A 90 0.37 -0.23 -19.77
CA ALA A 90 -0.66 -0.84 -20.61
C ALA A 90 -1.49 0.24 -21.32
N PRO A 91 -1.68 0.16 -22.64
CA PRO A 91 -2.43 1.16 -23.40
C PRO A 91 -3.94 1.07 -23.17
N VAL A 92 -4.46 -0.13 -22.93
CA VAL A 92 -5.87 -0.42 -22.67
C VAL A 92 -6.03 -1.51 -21.63
N HIS A 93 -7.17 -1.50 -20.92
CA HIS A 93 -7.55 -2.54 -19.96
C HIS A 93 -6.49 -2.86 -18.89
N ASN A 94 -5.89 -1.82 -18.33
CA ASN A 94 -4.73 -1.91 -17.43
C ASN A 94 -4.93 -2.87 -16.25
N THR A 95 -6.15 -2.95 -15.69
CA THR A 95 -6.48 -3.95 -14.65
C THR A 95 -6.34 -5.38 -15.19
N LEU A 96 -6.92 -5.69 -16.35
CA LEU A 96 -6.86 -7.04 -16.92
C LEU A 96 -5.42 -7.43 -17.27
N ALA A 97 -4.63 -6.49 -17.80
CA ALA A 97 -3.22 -6.69 -18.09
C ALA A 97 -2.42 -7.06 -16.82
N VAL A 98 -2.67 -6.38 -15.70
CA VAL A 98 -2.05 -6.72 -14.41
C VAL A 98 -2.43 -8.12 -13.95
N PHE A 99 -3.72 -8.47 -13.96
CA PHE A 99 -4.16 -9.81 -13.55
C PHE A 99 -3.59 -10.92 -14.45
N ALA A 100 -3.51 -10.69 -15.77
CA ALA A 100 -2.92 -11.62 -16.72
C ALA A 100 -1.41 -11.80 -16.49
N CYS A 101 -0.67 -10.69 -16.32
CA CYS A 101 0.75 -10.75 -15.98
C CYS A 101 1.00 -11.43 -14.64
N SER A 102 0.15 -11.17 -13.64
CA SER A 102 0.23 -11.83 -12.34
C SER A 102 0.01 -13.34 -12.47
N ALA A 103 -0.96 -13.79 -13.28
CA ALA A 103 -1.17 -15.22 -13.54
C ALA A 103 0.07 -15.88 -14.15
N LEU A 104 0.65 -15.26 -15.17
CA LEU A 104 1.87 -15.74 -15.82
C LEU A 104 3.07 -15.77 -14.85
N TRP A 105 3.20 -14.74 -14.01
CA TRP A 105 4.28 -14.65 -13.02
C TRP A 105 4.22 -15.77 -11.97
N HIS A 106 3.02 -16.18 -11.57
CA HIS A 106 2.86 -17.31 -10.66
C HIS A 106 3.14 -18.68 -11.30
N GLY A 107 2.96 -18.80 -12.62
CA GLY A 107 3.39 -19.98 -13.40
C GLY A 107 2.32 -20.52 -14.34
N PHE A 108 2.49 -21.78 -14.77
CA PHE A 108 1.67 -22.42 -15.80
C PHE A 108 0.59 -23.36 -15.24
N TYR A 109 0.42 -23.44 -13.92
CA TYR A 109 -0.66 -24.21 -13.33
C TYR A 109 -2.03 -23.58 -13.67
N PRO A 110 -2.98 -24.37 -14.21
CA PRO A 110 -4.28 -23.85 -14.64
C PRO A 110 -5.05 -23.07 -13.55
N ALA A 111 -4.89 -23.46 -12.29
CA ALA A 111 -5.57 -22.82 -11.17
C ALA A 111 -5.21 -21.34 -10.99
N TYR A 112 -4.00 -20.91 -11.36
CA TYR A 112 -3.62 -19.50 -11.30
C TYR A 112 -4.47 -18.66 -12.26
N TYR A 113 -4.63 -19.11 -13.50
CA TYR A 113 -5.44 -18.42 -14.51
C TYR A 113 -6.91 -18.34 -14.09
N ILE A 114 -7.42 -19.40 -13.46
CA ILE A 114 -8.77 -19.38 -12.89
C ILE A 114 -8.87 -18.34 -11.77
N SER A 115 -7.96 -18.36 -10.80
CA SER A 115 -8.00 -17.40 -9.68
C SER A 115 -7.86 -15.95 -10.13
N PHE A 116 -6.87 -15.64 -10.96
CA PHE A 116 -6.66 -14.28 -11.44
C PHE A 116 -7.75 -13.83 -12.40
N GLY A 117 -8.26 -14.71 -13.26
CA GLY A 117 -9.40 -14.43 -14.13
C GLY A 117 -10.65 -14.08 -13.31
N SER A 118 -11.00 -14.93 -12.34
CA SER A 118 -12.11 -14.68 -11.42
C SER A 118 -11.89 -13.42 -10.59
N GLY A 119 -10.69 -13.24 -10.03
CA GLY A 119 -10.30 -12.08 -9.24
C GLY A 119 -10.39 -10.78 -10.04
N ALA A 120 -10.01 -10.77 -11.32
CA ALA A 120 -10.15 -9.62 -12.20
C ALA A 120 -11.61 -9.22 -12.39
N LEU A 121 -12.46 -10.17 -12.78
CA LEU A 121 -13.89 -9.95 -13.00
C LEU A 121 -14.58 -9.44 -11.72
N MET A 122 -14.35 -10.14 -10.60
CA MET A 122 -14.92 -9.79 -9.30
C MET A 122 -14.44 -8.43 -8.81
N THR A 123 -13.16 -8.09 -9.00
CA THR A 123 -12.62 -6.78 -8.62
C THR A 123 -13.24 -5.65 -9.46
N ILE A 124 -13.40 -5.84 -10.77
CA ILE A 124 -14.02 -4.86 -11.65
C ILE A 124 -15.46 -4.58 -11.20
N VAL A 125 -16.25 -5.64 -10.97
CA VAL A 125 -17.64 -5.53 -10.51
C VAL A 125 -17.72 -4.92 -9.12
N ALA A 126 -16.90 -5.37 -8.17
CA ALA A 126 -16.87 -4.85 -6.80
C ALA A 126 -16.55 -3.35 -6.74
N ARG A 127 -15.65 -2.85 -7.60
CA ARG A 127 -15.38 -1.40 -7.71
C ARG A 127 -16.61 -0.63 -8.20
N GLN A 128 -17.33 -1.18 -9.17
CA GLN A 128 -18.56 -0.56 -9.67
C GLN A 128 -19.68 -0.57 -8.62
N VAL A 129 -19.87 -1.69 -7.91
CA VAL A 129 -20.78 -1.79 -6.76
C VAL A 129 -20.42 -0.72 -5.72
N ARG A 130 -19.16 -0.62 -5.33
CA ARG A 130 -18.74 0.36 -4.32
C ARG A 130 -18.94 1.80 -4.78
N ARG A 131 -18.82 2.08 -6.08
CA ARG A 131 -19.02 3.42 -6.65
C ARG A 131 -20.49 3.81 -6.80
N LYS A 132 -21.33 2.88 -7.25
CA LYS A 132 -22.75 3.15 -7.54
C LYS A 132 -23.66 2.89 -6.35
N ILE A 133 -23.39 1.85 -5.55
CA ILE A 133 -24.31 1.40 -4.49
C ILE A 133 -23.97 2.03 -3.14
N ARG A 134 -22.69 2.08 -2.74
CA ARG A 134 -22.27 2.59 -1.42
C ARG A 134 -22.87 3.94 -1.04
N PRO A 135 -22.96 4.97 -1.92
CA PRO A 135 -23.50 6.27 -1.56
C PRO A 135 -24.91 6.22 -0.96
N HIS A 136 -25.76 5.29 -1.42
CA HIS A 136 -27.13 5.11 -0.92
C HIS A 136 -27.18 4.61 0.54
N PHE A 137 -26.09 4.02 1.03
CA PHE A 137 -25.97 3.52 2.40
C PHE A 137 -25.20 4.48 3.31
N GLN A 138 -24.76 5.65 2.83
CA GLN A 138 -24.05 6.65 3.64
C GLN A 138 -24.98 7.72 4.24
N THR A 139 -26.30 7.55 4.14
CA THR A 139 -27.31 8.52 4.58
C THR A 139 -27.54 8.52 6.10
N SER A 140 -27.31 7.40 6.77
CA SER A 140 -27.43 7.30 8.24
C SER A 140 -26.34 6.40 8.83
N SER A 141 -26.00 6.61 10.11
CA SER A 141 -25.00 5.80 10.81
C SER A 141 -25.36 4.31 10.82
N SER A 142 -26.63 3.98 11.00
CA SER A 142 -27.11 2.58 11.00
C SER A 142 -27.00 1.93 9.62
N LEU A 143 -27.36 2.65 8.54
CA LEU A 143 -27.20 2.13 7.17
C LEU A 143 -25.73 1.96 6.79
N LYS A 144 -24.88 2.89 7.22
CA LYS A 144 -23.44 2.80 7.02
C LYS A 144 -22.89 1.57 7.73
N PHE A 145 -23.23 1.39 9.01
CA PHE A 145 -22.80 0.23 9.79
C PHE A 145 -23.26 -1.08 9.17
N PHE A 146 -24.53 -1.17 8.78
CA PHE A 146 -25.07 -2.34 8.07
C PHE A 146 -24.28 -2.64 6.78
N TYR A 147 -24.01 -1.63 5.95
CA TYR A 147 -23.23 -1.80 4.73
C TYR A 147 -21.79 -2.26 5.02
N ASP A 148 -21.14 -1.68 6.02
CA ASP A 148 -19.78 -2.03 6.40
C ASP A 148 -19.70 -3.48 6.89
N VAL A 149 -20.65 -3.94 7.73
CA VAL A 149 -20.75 -5.35 8.17
C VAL A 149 -21.01 -6.28 6.99
N LEU A 150 -21.99 -5.96 6.14
CA LEU A 150 -22.34 -6.77 4.97
C LEU A 150 -21.16 -6.93 4.02
N THR A 151 -20.46 -5.84 3.72
CA THR A 151 -19.33 -5.86 2.78
C THR A 151 -18.07 -6.47 3.39
N PHE A 152 -17.87 -6.33 4.71
CA PHE A 152 -16.87 -7.10 5.44
C PHE A 152 -17.13 -8.60 5.36
N THR A 153 -18.34 -9.07 5.69
CA THR A 153 -18.70 -10.49 5.62
C THR A 153 -18.56 -11.02 4.19
N ALA A 154 -19.03 -10.28 3.18
CA ALA A 154 -18.86 -10.66 1.78
C ALA A 154 -17.39 -10.78 1.39
N CYS A 155 -16.55 -9.81 1.77
CA CYS A 155 -15.11 -9.83 1.49
C CYS A 155 -14.41 -11.00 2.20
N ARG A 156 -14.79 -11.28 3.46
CA ARG A 156 -14.25 -12.36 4.28
C ARG A 156 -14.42 -13.74 3.64
N PHE A 157 -15.56 -13.98 3.00
CA PHE A 157 -15.82 -15.25 2.30
C PHE A 157 -15.39 -15.24 0.83
N ALA A 158 -15.34 -14.08 0.19
CA ALA A 158 -14.84 -13.95 -1.18
C ALA A 158 -13.34 -14.25 -1.28
N ASN A 159 -12.54 -13.77 -0.31
CA ASN A 159 -11.09 -13.95 -0.33
C ASN A 159 -10.66 -15.45 -0.36
N PRO A 160 -11.08 -16.32 0.58
CA PRO A 160 -10.73 -17.74 0.51
C PRO A 160 -11.28 -18.41 -0.75
N TYR A 161 -12.49 -18.06 -1.20
CA TYR A 161 -13.04 -18.60 -2.44
C TYR A 161 -12.12 -18.31 -3.65
N LEU A 162 -11.60 -17.10 -3.75
CA LEU A 162 -10.70 -16.67 -4.81
C LEU A 162 -9.28 -17.22 -4.66
N ALA A 163 -8.78 -17.34 -3.43
CA ALA A 163 -7.40 -17.72 -3.15
C ALA A 163 -7.17 -19.24 -3.11
N MET A 164 -8.18 -20.06 -2.81
CA MET A 164 -8.02 -21.52 -2.74
C MET A 164 -7.42 -22.20 -3.98
N PRO A 165 -7.66 -21.75 -5.22
CA PRO A 165 -6.95 -22.25 -6.40
C PRO A 165 -5.41 -22.21 -6.27
N PHE A 166 -4.83 -21.25 -5.52
CA PHE A 166 -3.38 -21.20 -5.27
C PHE A 166 -2.86 -22.36 -4.41
N LEU A 167 -3.73 -23.02 -3.64
CA LEU A 167 -3.35 -24.15 -2.80
C LEU A 167 -3.50 -25.47 -3.56
N VAL A 168 -4.56 -25.60 -4.37
CA VAL A 168 -4.88 -26.88 -5.04
C VAL A 168 -4.17 -27.05 -6.39
N LEU A 169 -3.81 -25.94 -7.06
CA LEU A 169 -3.03 -25.88 -8.33
C LEU A 169 -3.65 -26.54 -9.57
N GLU A 170 -4.46 -27.59 -9.41
CA GLU A 170 -5.09 -28.35 -10.49
C GLU A 170 -6.44 -27.77 -10.91
N PHE A 171 -6.73 -27.82 -12.21
CA PHE A 171 -8.02 -27.38 -12.77
C PHE A 171 -9.19 -28.18 -12.20
N GLN A 172 -9.08 -29.51 -12.17
CA GLN A 172 -10.19 -30.37 -11.76
C GLN A 172 -10.56 -30.15 -10.29
N ALA A 173 -9.56 -30.04 -9.41
CA ALA A 173 -9.77 -29.72 -8.00
C ALA A 173 -10.45 -28.35 -7.83
N CYS A 174 -10.02 -27.32 -8.58
CA CYS A 174 -10.67 -26.02 -8.58
C CYS A 174 -12.13 -26.10 -9.01
N TYR A 175 -12.41 -26.82 -10.11
CA TYR A 175 -13.76 -26.99 -10.63
C TYR A 175 -14.67 -27.69 -9.62
N LEU A 176 -14.21 -28.80 -9.02
CA LEU A 176 -14.97 -29.54 -8.01
C LEU A 176 -15.24 -28.68 -6.77
N MET A 177 -14.25 -27.90 -6.32
CA MET A 177 -14.41 -26.96 -5.22
C MET A 177 -15.50 -25.92 -5.55
N PHE A 178 -15.42 -25.25 -6.70
CA PHE A 178 -16.43 -24.25 -7.08
C PHE A 178 -17.81 -24.85 -7.27
N LYS A 179 -17.91 -26.04 -7.89
CA LYS A 179 -19.16 -26.78 -8.03
C LYS A 179 -19.75 -27.14 -6.67
N SER A 180 -18.93 -27.55 -5.70
CA SER A 180 -19.37 -27.85 -4.34
C SER A 180 -19.93 -26.63 -3.60
N LEU A 181 -19.55 -25.43 -4.03
CA LEU A 181 -20.05 -24.15 -3.54
C LEU A 181 -21.05 -23.51 -4.52
N TYR A 182 -21.60 -24.30 -5.44
CA TYR A 182 -22.62 -23.88 -6.42
C TYR A 182 -22.22 -22.66 -7.26
N PHE A 183 -20.92 -22.42 -7.44
CA PHE A 183 -20.41 -21.22 -8.11
C PHE A 183 -20.96 -19.90 -7.54
N TYR A 184 -21.36 -19.87 -6.26
CA TYR A 184 -22.18 -18.78 -5.71
C TYR A 184 -21.59 -17.38 -5.94
N LEU A 185 -20.27 -17.22 -5.79
CA LEU A 185 -19.62 -15.92 -5.95
C LEU A 185 -19.49 -15.52 -7.42
N HIS A 186 -19.29 -16.47 -8.34
CA HIS A 186 -19.32 -16.20 -9.78
C HIS A 186 -20.72 -15.79 -10.22
N ILE A 187 -21.76 -16.49 -9.75
CA ILE A 187 -23.16 -16.15 -10.02
C ILE A 187 -23.50 -14.76 -9.45
N LEU A 188 -23.14 -14.48 -8.20
CA LEU A 188 -23.35 -13.17 -7.57
C LEU A 188 -22.66 -12.05 -8.35
N THR A 189 -21.44 -12.31 -8.85
CA THR A 189 -20.69 -11.35 -9.66
C THR A 189 -21.36 -11.10 -11.01
N LEU A 190 -21.86 -12.15 -11.67
CA LEU A 190 -22.60 -12.04 -12.92
C LEU A 190 -23.91 -11.26 -12.74
N VAL A 191 -24.70 -11.59 -11.72
CA VAL A 191 -25.93 -10.86 -11.38
C VAL A 191 -25.60 -9.39 -11.05
N GLY A 192 -24.57 -9.15 -10.24
CA GLY A 192 -24.12 -7.80 -9.91
C GLY A 192 -23.70 -7.02 -11.15
N PHE A 193 -22.97 -7.64 -12.09
CA PHE A 193 -22.60 -7.03 -13.35
C PHE A 193 -23.84 -6.63 -14.17
N ILE A 194 -24.81 -7.54 -14.33
CA ILE A 194 -26.06 -7.28 -15.08
C ILE A 194 -26.83 -6.12 -14.44
N VAL A 195 -27.04 -6.14 -13.12
CA VAL A 195 -27.73 -5.07 -12.40
C VAL A 195 -27.03 -3.73 -12.62
N LEU A 196 -25.70 -3.70 -12.57
CA LEU A 196 -24.90 -2.48 -12.77
C LEU A 196 -24.98 -1.90 -14.18
N LEU A 197 -25.42 -2.66 -15.19
CA LEU A 197 -25.70 -2.13 -16.53
C LEU A 197 -26.90 -1.19 -16.52
N PHE A 198 -27.88 -1.43 -15.64
CA PHE A 198 -29.09 -0.62 -15.52
C PHE A 198 -28.97 0.52 -14.52
N VAL A 199 -28.01 0.47 -13.60
CA VAL A 199 -27.77 1.55 -12.63
C VAL A 199 -26.92 2.65 -13.27
N PRO A 200 -27.39 3.91 -13.37
CA PRO A 200 -26.59 5.00 -13.92
C PRO A 200 -25.29 5.19 -13.16
N THR A 201 -24.23 5.54 -13.90
CA THR A 201 -22.96 5.92 -13.28
C THR A 201 -23.09 7.32 -12.68
N PRO A 202 -22.83 7.52 -11.37
CA PRO A 202 -22.75 8.87 -10.80
C PRO A 202 -21.69 9.67 -11.56
N ARG A 203 -22.06 10.87 -12.03
CA ARG A 203 -21.16 11.77 -12.76
C ARG A 203 -20.03 12.18 -11.83
N GLN A 204 -18.80 11.80 -12.14
CA GLN A 204 -17.64 12.31 -11.39
C GLN A 204 -17.48 13.79 -11.72
N GLY A 205 -17.61 14.66 -10.71
CA GLY A 205 -17.16 16.04 -10.83
C GLY A 205 -15.68 16.03 -11.19
N ARG A 206 -15.32 16.74 -12.27
CA ARG A 206 -13.91 16.95 -12.63
C ARG A 206 -13.25 17.63 -11.42
N PRO A 207 -12.15 17.09 -10.85
CA PRO A 207 -11.41 17.85 -9.84
C PRO A 207 -11.01 19.19 -10.48
N PRO A 208 -11.16 20.33 -9.77
CA PRO A 208 -10.77 21.62 -10.30
C PRO A 208 -9.31 21.53 -10.72
N SER A 209 -9.03 21.79 -11.99
CA SER A 209 -7.67 21.83 -12.49
C SER A 209 -6.94 22.93 -11.74
N SER A 210 -5.91 22.58 -10.98
CA SER A 210 -4.95 23.54 -10.42
C SER A 210 -4.12 24.14 -11.56
N ARG A 211 -4.73 25.02 -12.34
CA ARG A 211 -4.10 25.88 -13.34
C ARG A 211 -4.81 27.23 -13.30
N ALA A 212 -4.47 28.03 -12.29
CA ALA A 212 -4.67 29.48 -12.26
C ALA A 212 -3.94 30.08 -11.04
N SER A 213 -2.61 30.01 -11.04
CA SER A 213 -1.75 30.82 -10.17
C SER A 213 -0.38 30.97 -10.83
N ALA A 214 -0.39 31.48 -12.06
CA ALA A 214 0.82 31.84 -12.79
C ALA A 214 0.46 32.87 -13.86
N ASP A 215 -0.17 33.97 -13.45
CA ASP A 215 -0.09 35.23 -14.21
C ASP A 215 -0.58 36.41 -13.35
N ALA A 216 0.33 37.00 -12.59
CA ALA A 216 0.21 38.38 -12.14
C ALA A 216 1.62 38.96 -12.21
N GLY A 217 1.89 39.61 -13.35
CA GLY A 217 3.19 40.14 -13.73
C GLY A 217 3.74 41.16 -12.74
N ASN A 218 5.05 41.01 -12.54
CA ASN A 218 5.95 41.97 -11.95
C ASN A 218 6.29 43.08 -12.97
N PRO A 219 6.41 44.35 -12.57
CA PRO A 219 7.33 45.27 -13.22
C PRO A 219 8.53 45.55 -12.29
N ALA A 220 9.71 45.10 -12.73
CA ALA A 220 11.00 45.60 -12.26
C ALA A 220 11.08 47.13 -12.56
N ILE A 221 11.74 47.98 -11.77
CA ILE A 221 13.19 48.19 -11.65
C ILE A 221 13.37 49.31 -10.59
N VAL A 222 14.23 49.16 -9.59
CA VAL A 222 15.29 50.15 -9.23
C VAL A 222 16.39 49.40 -8.47
N GLN A 223 17.60 49.60 -8.96
CA GLN A 223 18.88 49.05 -8.58
C GLN A 223 19.58 50.01 -7.60
N SER A 224 20.17 49.51 -6.51
CA SER A 224 21.27 50.18 -5.83
C SER A 224 22.11 49.18 -5.03
N ASP A 225 23.34 49.00 -5.49
CA ASP A 225 24.42 48.22 -4.87
C ASP A 225 25.21 49.07 -3.82
N PRO A 226 26.14 48.47 -3.06
CA PRO A 226 26.50 48.88 -1.69
C PRO A 226 27.74 49.78 -1.61
N ALA A 227 27.85 50.60 -0.55
CA ALA A 227 29.09 50.86 0.22
C ALA A 227 28.94 52.03 1.23
N THR A 228 29.59 51.84 2.38
CA THR A 228 30.27 52.85 3.24
C THR A 228 29.52 53.45 4.45
N ALA A 229 30.32 53.53 5.54
CA ALA A 229 30.23 54.37 6.75
C ALA A 229 29.32 53.83 7.87
N GLN A 230 29.91 53.30 8.97
CA GLN A 230 30.35 54.04 10.18
C GLN A 230 29.17 54.68 10.92
N ALA A 231 29.06 54.75 12.24
CA ALA A 231 29.69 54.22 13.45
C ALA A 231 28.83 54.83 14.61
N VAL A 232 29.16 54.51 15.87
CA VAL A 232 28.71 55.20 17.11
C VAL A 232 27.32 54.74 17.62
N ASP A 233 27.27 53.82 18.58
CA ASP A 233 27.50 53.96 20.04
C ASP A 233 26.44 54.80 20.76
N SER A 234 25.77 54.18 21.74
CA SER A 234 25.73 54.59 23.16
C SER A 234 24.39 54.26 23.86
N SER A 235 24.49 53.25 24.73
CA SER A 235 24.11 53.29 26.16
C SER A 235 22.65 53.43 26.64
N GLN A 236 22.46 52.87 27.84
CA GLN A 236 21.31 52.91 28.78
C GLN A 236 20.25 51.83 28.53
N GLY A 237 19.84 51.01 29.50
CA GLY A 237 20.05 50.95 30.95
C GLY A 237 18.82 50.18 31.49
N ALA A 238 19.01 48.98 32.02
CA ALA A 238 18.95 48.65 33.45
C ALA A 238 17.53 48.34 34.00
N GLN A 239 17.54 47.44 34.99
CA GLN A 239 16.48 46.98 35.91
C GLN A 239 15.63 45.79 35.41
N LEU A 240 15.93 44.53 35.78
CA LEU A 240 15.83 43.87 37.10
C LEU A 240 14.44 43.97 37.74
N HIS A 241 13.71 42.86 37.74
CA HIS A 241 12.95 42.43 38.92
C HIS A 241 13.03 40.91 39.05
N SER A 242 13.56 40.50 40.21
CA SER A 242 13.64 39.14 40.73
C SER A 242 12.31 38.71 41.36
N ASN A 243 12.13 37.40 41.48
CA ASN A 243 11.78 36.64 42.70
C ASN A 243 11.36 35.23 42.24
N ASP A 244 12.22 34.24 42.43
CA ASP A 244 12.29 33.32 43.60
C ASP A 244 11.54 32.02 43.26
N ALA A 245 12.25 30.91 43.04
CA ALA A 245 12.70 29.92 44.05
C ALA A 245 11.57 28.90 44.35
N ALA A 246 11.74 27.58 44.43
CA ALA A 246 12.93 26.75 44.59
C ALA A 246 12.61 25.25 44.34
N HIS A 247 13.66 24.49 43.98
CA HIS A 247 14.06 23.18 44.56
C HIS A 247 13.18 21.92 44.33
N VAL A 248 13.65 20.66 44.16
CA VAL A 248 14.89 19.83 44.18
C VAL A 248 14.52 18.58 43.32
N GLY A 249 15.34 17.81 42.61
CA GLY A 249 16.78 17.67 42.41
C GLY A 249 17.09 16.32 41.69
N THR A 250 18.37 16.16 41.29
CA THR A 250 19.12 14.90 40.99
C THR A 250 18.61 14.02 39.85
N ASP A 251 19.40 13.43 38.95
CA ASP A 251 20.84 13.37 38.67
C ASP A 251 20.97 12.69 37.30
N GLY A 252 22.08 12.86 36.58
CA GLY A 252 22.45 11.94 35.49
C GLY A 252 23.01 12.58 34.22
N THR A 253 24.22 13.10 34.32
CA THR A 253 25.14 13.44 33.23
C THR A 253 25.32 12.33 32.19
N ALA A 254 25.23 12.67 30.89
CA ALA A 254 26.09 12.08 29.86
C ALA A 254 26.37 13.10 28.74
N VAL A 255 27.66 13.32 28.54
CA VAL A 255 28.31 14.34 27.69
C VAL A 255 28.31 13.88 26.23
N VAL A 256 27.76 14.70 25.31
CA VAL A 256 27.98 14.54 23.87
C VAL A 256 29.23 15.33 23.47
N LYS A 257 30.33 14.62 23.24
CA LYS A 257 31.58 15.19 22.75
C LYS A 257 31.52 15.29 21.22
N ARG A 258 31.40 16.52 20.71
CA ARG A 258 31.71 16.87 19.31
C ARG A 258 33.21 16.71 19.06
N ALA A 259 33.57 16.14 17.92
CA ALA A 259 34.89 16.30 17.32
C ALA A 259 34.71 16.66 15.84
N ALA A 260 35.14 17.87 15.50
CA ALA A 260 35.59 18.28 14.17
C ALA A 260 37.14 18.19 14.20
N LEU A 261 37.89 17.85 13.15
CA LEU A 261 38.16 18.55 11.90
C LEU A 261 39.18 17.71 11.11
N GLY A 262 39.24 17.86 9.79
CA GLY A 262 40.35 17.34 8.98
C GLY A 262 40.11 17.47 7.48
N THR A 263 40.58 18.57 6.92
CA THR A 263 40.62 18.97 5.51
C THR A 263 41.65 18.16 4.70
N ASP A 264 41.39 17.83 3.43
CA ASP A 264 42.16 18.34 2.26
C ASP A 264 41.57 17.90 0.90
N SER A 265 41.93 18.69 -0.09
CA SER A 265 41.62 18.85 -1.51
C SER A 265 41.88 17.68 -2.48
N GLY A 266 41.22 17.73 -3.65
CA GLY A 266 41.64 16.97 -4.84
C GLY A 266 40.58 16.83 -5.94
N LYS A 267 40.64 17.70 -6.96
CA LYS A 267 39.93 17.54 -8.24
C LYS A 267 40.47 16.31 -8.98
N SER A 268 39.61 15.42 -9.50
CA SER A 268 39.85 14.79 -10.81
C SER A 268 38.57 14.21 -11.42
N ASN A 269 38.42 14.43 -12.73
CA ASN A 269 37.42 13.87 -13.62
C ASN A 269 37.60 12.35 -13.75
N GLY A 270 36.50 11.61 -13.95
CA GLY A 270 36.59 10.25 -14.48
C GLY A 270 35.35 9.41 -14.21
N ILE A 271 34.45 9.37 -15.19
CA ILE A 271 33.52 8.25 -15.35
C ILE A 271 34.34 7.02 -15.76
N PRO A 272 34.11 5.87 -15.13
CA PRO A 272 34.02 4.66 -15.92
C PRO A 272 32.72 3.90 -15.60
N ALA A 273 32.00 3.59 -16.67
CA ALA A 273 30.97 2.57 -16.67
C ALA A 273 31.62 1.22 -16.34
N THR A 274 31.11 0.53 -15.31
CA THR A 274 31.37 -0.88 -15.10
C THR A 274 30.06 -1.64 -15.05
N ASN A 275 29.92 -2.53 -16.04
CA ASN A 275 28.93 -3.59 -16.08
C ASN A 275 29.05 -4.43 -14.81
N GLY A 276 28.12 -4.25 -13.89
CA GLY A 276 27.92 -5.12 -12.73
C GLY A 276 26.64 -5.92 -12.90
N THR A 277 26.75 -7.12 -13.44
CA THR A 277 25.71 -8.15 -13.38
C THR A 277 25.46 -8.46 -11.90
N ILE A 278 24.43 -7.84 -11.30
CA ILE A 278 23.91 -8.30 -10.01
C ILE A 278 23.00 -9.48 -10.32
N VAL A 279 23.59 -10.68 -10.23
CA VAL A 279 22.84 -11.93 -10.06
C VAL A 279 22.13 -11.81 -8.71
N GLY A 280 20.87 -11.39 -8.75
CA GLY A 280 19.99 -11.37 -7.60
C GLY A 280 19.70 -12.81 -7.17
N ALA A 281 20.32 -13.23 -6.07
CA ALA A 281 19.91 -14.43 -5.34
C ALA A 281 18.47 -14.24 -4.86
N MET A 282 17.51 -14.86 -5.56
CA MET A 282 16.11 -14.96 -5.14
C MET A 282 15.72 -16.43 -5.08
N GLY A 283 15.68 -16.91 -3.83
CA GLY A 283 14.99 -18.07 -3.27
C GLY A 283 14.48 -19.14 -4.24
N GLU A 284 15.28 -20.20 -4.39
CA GLU A 284 14.75 -21.54 -4.59
C GLU A 284 14.06 -22.01 -3.30
N GLY A 285 12.74 -21.81 -3.23
CA GLY A 285 11.87 -22.58 -2.34
C GLY A 285 11.43 -23.85 -3.06
N GLN A 286 12.38 -24.75 -3.35
CA GLN A 286 12.06 -26.06 -3.93
C GLN A 286 11.38 -26.96 -2.88
N ALA A 287 10.43 -27.73 -3.40
CA ALA A 287 9.64 -28.72 -2.71
C ALA A 287 10.50 -29.80 -2.05
N GLY A 288 10.34 -29.98 -0.74
CA GLY A 288 10.71 -31.21 -0.05
C GLY A 288 9.51 -32.14 -0.02
N GLN A 289 9.49 -33.13 -0.92
CA GLN A 289 8.69 -34.33 -0.76
C GLN A 289 9.33 -35.20 0.33
N GLY A 290 8.50 -35.67 1.25
CA GLY A 290 8.77 -36.66 2.29
C GLY A 290 7.46 -37.03 2.94
#